data_AF-A0A139N2K2-F1
#
_entry.id   AF-A0A139N2K2-F1
#
_cell.length_a   1.000
_cell.length_b   1.000
_cell.length_c   1.000
_cell.angle_alpha   90.00
_cell.angle_beta   90.00
_cell.angle_gamma   90.00
#
_symmetry.space_group_name_H-M   'P 1'
#
loop_
_entity.id
_entity.type
_entity.pdbx_description
1 polymer ?
#
loop_
_entity_poly.entity_id
_entity_poly.type
_entity_poly.pdbx_seq_one_letter_code
_entity_poly.pdbx_strand_id
1 'polypeptide(L)'
;MATTNDVILFAKNLADNGIGVDQDGAWGTQCVDLPNAISSQLFGKALWGNAIDLLNSAASLGYEVEYNEAGNMDSKPRASAVFVMETVYIYGHPYGHTGVVIEDSDGYTMKTIEQNIDGNADSLYIGGPARYNTRNFDGVVGWFYFPTDDTSYTPATASEPFSGEVEIHEESGTFTVEVSALNVRIAAGLNAEIVAVYTAGQEINYDGWCDKDGYIWITYIGGSGNRRYVAVGQSEKGQRVTSFGSFK
;
A
#
# COMPACT_ATOMS: atom_id res chain seq x y z
N MET A 1 6.74 14.27 -8.05
CA MET A 1 6.23 13.01 -8.65
C MET A 1 6.22 11.97 -7.54
N ALA A 2 5.35 10.96 -7.60
CA ALA A 2 5.36 9.91 -6.58
C ALA A 2 6.69 9.12 -6.62
N THR A 3 7.10 8.60 -5.47
CA THR A 3 8.34 7.83 -5.27
C THR A 3 8.07 6.34 -5.07
N THR A 4 9.10 5.50 -5.14
CA THR A 4 9.00 4.07 -4.74
C THR A 4 8.44 3.91 -3.32
N ASN A 5 8.83 4.78 -2.40
CA ASN A 5 8.32 4.74 -1.03
C ASN A 5 6.81 5.03 -0.99
N ASP A 6 6.30 5.95 -1.80
CA ASP A 6 4.87 6.27 -1.82
C ASP A 6 4.02 5.06 -2.23
N VAL A 7 4.48 4.29 -3.22
CA VAL A 7 3.85 3.05 -3.67
C VAL A 7 3.82 2.00 -2.56
N ILE A 8 4.97 1.76 -1.92
CA ILE A 8 5.10 0.73 -0.86
C ILE A 8 4.25 1.12 0.36
N LEU A 9 4.29 2.40 0.74
CA LEU A 9 3.55 2.94 1.86
C LEU A 9 2.03 2.86 1.65
N PHE A 10 1.55 3.11 0.42
CA PHE A 10 0.16 2.91 0.06
C PHE A 10 -0.29 1.47 0.36
N ALA A 11 0.47 0.48 -0.11
CA ALA A 11 0.16 -0.93 0.12
C ALA A 11 0.26 -1.33 1.60
N LYS A 12 1.32 -0.89 2.30
CA LYS A 12 1.52 -1.14 3.74
C LYS A 12 0.39 -0.59 4.58
N ASN A 13 -0.12 0.61 4.26
CA ASN A 13 -1.26 1.15 4.97
C ASN A 13 -2.46 0.21 4.86
N LEU A 14 -2.83 -0.25 3.67
CA LEU A 14 -3.96 -1.17 3.54
C LEU A 14 -3.75 -2.46 4.36
N ALA A 15 -2.57 -3.06 4.26
CA ALA A 15 -2.25 -4.31 4.96
C ALA A 15 -2.23 -4.15 6.49
N ASP A 16 -1.59 -3.09 7.00
CA ASP A 16 -1.52 -2.79 8.43
C ASP A 16 -2.90 -2.45 9.01
N ASN A 17 -3.79 -1.88 8.19
CA ASN A 17 -5.17 -1.58 8.58
C ASN A 17 -6.08 -2.81 8.45
N GLY A 18 -5.60 -3.92 7.88
CA GLY A 18 -6.42 -5.11 7.63
C GLY A 18 -7.56 -4.86 6.65
N ILE A 19 -7.42 -3.86 5.77
CA ILE A 19 -8.41 -3.44 4.78
C ILE A 19 -7.91 -3.68 3.37
N GLY A 20 -8.80 -3.58 2.39
CA GLY A 20 -8.45 -3.51 0.98
C GLY A 20 -9.01 -2.25 0.32
N VAL A 21 -8.66 -2.06 -0.94
CA VAL A 21 -9.24 -1.08 -1.85
C VAL A 21 -10.06 -1.81 -2.91
N ASP A 22 -11.23 -1.25 -3.22
CA ASP A 22 -12.12 -1.62 -4.32
C ASP A 22 -12.12 -0.41 -5.27
N GLN A 23 -11.31 -0.48 -6.32
CA GLN A 23 -10.98 0.68 -7.15
C GLN A 23 -12.01 0.89 -8.25
N ASP A 24 -12.61 -0.17 -8.77
CA ASP A 24 -13.58 -0.13 -9.87
C ASP A 24 -15.04 -0.29 -9.41
N GLY A 25 -15.27 -0.58 -8.13
CA GLY A 25 -16.59 -0.81 -7.55
C GLY A 25 -17.18 -2.18 -7.90
N ALA A 26 -16.39 -3.10 -8.43
CA ALA A 26 -16.81 -4.40 -8.90
C ALA A 26 -16.12 -5.53 -8.14
N TRP A 27 -16.92 -6.46 -7.64
CA TRP A 27 -16.44 -7.68 -6.96
C TRP A 27 -15.60 -7.44 -5.69
N GLY A 28 -15.65 -6.23 -5.12
CA GLY A 28 -15.01 -5.89 -3.86
C GLY A 28 -13.51 -5.70 -3.98
N THR A 29 -12.74 -6.24 -3.02
CA THR A 29 -11.29 -5.98 -2.92
C THR A 29 -10.48 -7.05 -3.65
N GLN A 30 -10.51 -7.06 -4.99
CA GLN A 30 -9.79 -8.04 -5.81
C GLN A 30 -8.28 -7.76 -5.85
N CYS A 31 -7.51 -8.74 -6.31
CA CYS A 31 -6.05 -8.59 -6.42
C CYS A 31 -5.64 -7.43 -7.34
N VAL A 32 -6.40 -7.17 -8.40
CA VAL A 32 -6.14 -6.13 -9.40
C VAL A 32 -6.41 -4.71 -8.88
N ASP A 33 -7.27 -4.57 -7.86
CA ASP A 33 -7.65 -3.26 -7.32
C ASP A 33 -6.49 -2.55 -6.67
N LEU A 34 -5.62 -3.27 -5.96
CA LEU A 34 -4.45 -2.69 -5.31
C LEU A 34 -3.53 -1.96 -6.30
N PRO A 35 -2.98 -2.60 -7.35
CA PRO A 35 -2.14 -1.91 -8.32
C PRO A 35 -2.92 -0.88 -9.14
N ASN A 36 -4.20 -1.09 -9.43
CA ASN A 36 -5.02 -0.11 -10.15
C ASN A 36 -5.28 1.15 -9.32
N ALA A 37 -5.53 1.01 -8.02
CA ALA A 37 -5.69 2.13 -7.09
C ALA A 37 -4.42 2.96 -6.99
N ILE A 38 -3.26 2.30 -6.84
CA ILE A 38 -1.96 2.97 -6.83
C ILE A 38 -1.75 3.73 -8.16
N SER A 39 -1.96 3.07 -9.29
CA SER A 39 -1.82 3.69 -10.62
C SER A 39 -2.74 4.92 -10.79
N SER A 40 -3.99 4.78 -10.36
CA SER A 40 -5.00 5.83 -10.53
C SER A 40 -4.78 7.00 -9.58
N GLN A 41 -4.48 6.74 -8.31
CA GLN A 41 -4.39 7.76 -7.27
C GLN A 41 -3.04 8.48 -7.23
N LEU A 42 -1.93 7.76 -7.47
CA LEU A 42 -0.60 8.35 -7.44
C LEU A 42 -0.12 8.84 -8.81
N PHE A 43 -0.59 8.22 -9.90
CA PHE A 43 -0.09 8.49 -11.26
C PHE A 43 -1.17 8.94 -12.24
N GLY A 44 -2.45 8.99 -11.83
CA GLY A 44 -3.55 9.48 -12.65
C GLY A 44 -3.88 8.60 -13.86
N LYS A 45 -3.48 7.33 -13.86
CA LYS A 45 -3.67 6.40 -14.99
C LYS A 45 -4.33 5.10 -14.54
N ALA A 46 -5.46 4.75 -15.12
CA ALA A 46 -6.14 3.48 -14.84
C ALA A 46 -5.50 2.30 -15.57
N LEU A 47 -5.31 1.19 -14.86
CA LEU A 47 -4.99 -0.11 -15.42
C LEU A 47 -6.29 -0.84 -15.77
N TRP A 48 -6.25 -1.64 -16.83
CA TRP A 48 -7.42 -2.33 -17.40
C TRP A 48 -7.15 -3.82 -17.59
N GLY A 49 -8.20 -4.63 -17.39
CA GLY A 49 -8.16 -6.08 -17.52
C GLY A 49 -8.05 -6.80 -16.17
N ASN A 50 -7.88 -8.12 -16.21
CA ASN A 50 -7.59 -8.92 -15.02
C ASN A 50 -6.11 -8.81 -14.64
N ALA A 51 -5.73 -9.44 -13.53
CA ALA A 51 -4.33 -9.48 -13.09
C ALA A 51 -3.37 -9.98 -14.19
N ILE A 52 -3.75 -11.01 -14.97
CA ILE A 52 -2.93 -11.54 -16.07
C ILE A 52 -2.68 -10.54 -17.20
N ASP A 53 -3.56 -9.55 -17.36
CA ASP A 53 -3.50 -8.56 -18.44
C ASP A 53 -2.62 -7.35 -18.09
N LEU A 54 -2.21 -7.22 -16.81
CA LEU A 54 -1.61 -5.99 -16.29
C LEU A 54 -0.27 -5.63 -16.93
N LEU A 55 0.54 -6.61 -17.37
CA LEU A 55 1.79 -6.29 -18.08
C LEU A 55 1.50 -5.54 -19.39
N ASN A 56 0.48 -5.97 -20.14
CA ASN A 56 0.07 -5.30 -21.37
C ASN A 56 -0.58 -3.94 -21.08
N SER A 57 -1.39 -3.86 -20.02
CA SER A 57 -2.01 -2.60 -19.61
C SER A 57 -0.98 -1.57 -19.20
N ALA A 58 0.00 -1.95 -18.38
CA ALA A 58 1.12 -1.11 -17.96
C ALA A 58 1.96 -0.64 -19.16
N ALA A 59 2.33 -1.54 -20.08
CA ALA A 59 3.06 -1.19 -21.29
C ALA A 59 2.30 -0.15 -22.15
N SER A 60 0.97 -0.29 -22.26
CA SER A 60 0.13 0.65 -23.01
C SER A 60 0.11 2.07 -22.42
N LEU A 61 0.39 2.19 -21.13
CA LEU A 61 0.51 3.45 -20.39
C LEU A 61 1.93 4.03 -20.41
N GLY A 62 2.89 3.32 -21.01
CA GLY A 62 4.30 3.68 -21.05
C GLY A 62 5.07 3.34 -19.78
N TYR A 63 4.58 2.41 -18.96
CA TYR A 63 5.31 1.92 -17.79
C TYR A 63 6.43 0.96 -18.21
N GLU A 64 7.47 0.89 -17.38
CA GLU A 64 8.54 -0.09 -17.54
C GLU A 64 7.98 -1.49 -17.23
N VAL A 65 8.23 -2.45 -18.12
CA VAL A 65 7.76 -3.84 -18.00
C VAL A 65 8.96 -4.76 -18.21
N GLU A 66 9.12 -5.73 -17.29
CA GLU A 66 10.16 -6.74 -17.33
C GLU A 66 9.51 -8.13 -17.24
N TYR A 67 9.96 -9.06 -18.08
CA TYR A 67 9.48 -10.44 -18.07
C TYR A 67 10.43 -11.32 -17.27
N ASN A 68 9.85 -12.26 -16.52
CA ASN A 68 10.63 -13.18 -15.71
C ASN A 68 11.38 -14.18 -16.59
N GLU A 69 12.70 -14.27 -16.42
CA GLU A 69 13.56 -15.25 -17.07
C GLU A 69 13.82 -16.43 -16.13
N ALA A 70 13.03 -17.50 -16.29
CA ALA A 70 13.13 -18.68 -15.43
C ALA A 70 14.57 -19.23 -15.37
N GLY A 71 15.13 -19.34 -14.17
CA GLY A 71 16.49 -19.83 -13.92
C GLY A 71 17.57 -18.75 -13.93
N ASN A 72 17.24 -17.50 -14.22
CA ASN A 72 18.14 -16.35 -14.10
C ASN A 72 17.94 -15.67 -12.73
N MET A 73 18.92 -15.76 -11.83
CA MET A 73 18.86 -15.14 -10.50
C MET A 73 18.94 -13.60 -10.53
N ASP A 74 19.37 -13.01 -11.64
CA ASP A 74 19.37 -11.56 -11.84
C ASP A 74 18.03 -11.05 -12.38
N SER A 75 17.16 -11.95 -12.87
CA SER A 75 15.77 -11.65 -13.22
C SER A 75 14.93 -11.61 -11.95
N LYS A 76 14.96 -10.46 -11.27
CA LYS A 76 14.29 -10.24 -9.99
C LYS A 76 13.68 -8.83 -9.89
N PRO A 77 12.47 -8.69 -9.32
CA PRO A 77 11.85 -7.40 -9.16
C PRO A 77 12.51 -6.57 -8.06
N ARG A 78 12.55 -5.26 -8.30
CA ARG A 78 12.91 -4.26 -7.29
C ARG A 78 11.70 -3.90 -6.44
N ALA A 79 11.94 -3.23 -5.31
CA ALA A 79 10.88 -2.66 -4.50
C ALA A 79 9.96 -1.77 -5.34
N SER A 80 8.67 -1.74 -5.00
CA SER A 80 7.55 -1.13 -5.76
C SER A 80 7.16 -1.80 -7.08
N ALA A 81 7.84 -2.87 -7.51
CA ALA A 81 7.38 -3.64 -8.65
C ALA A 81 5.97 -4.21 -8.40
N VAL A 82 5.13 -4.23 -9.43
CA VAL A 82 3.87 -4.97 -9.43
C VAL A 82 4.08 -6.26 -10.19
N PHE A 83 4.03 -7.40 -9.51
CA PHE A 83 4.22 -8.70 -10.16
C PHE A 83 2.92 -9.18 -10.80
N VAL A 84 3.04 -9.94 -11.89
CA VAL A 84 1.92 -10.62 -12.55
C VAL A 84 2.19 -12.11 -12.56
N MET A 85 1.22 -12.88 -12.09
CA MET A 85 1.28 -14.33 -11.96
C MET A 85 0.19 -15.00 -12.79
N GLU A 86 0.56 -16.06 -13.52
CA GLU A 86 -0.36 -16.97 -14.18
C GLU A 86 -0.84 -18.04 -13.19
N THR A 87 -2.15 -18.19 -13.09
CA THR A 87 -2.78 -18.99 -12.04
C THR A 87 -3.45 -20.27 -12.55
N VAL A 88 -3.48 -20.51 -13.86
CA VAL A 88 -4.21 -21.66 -14.45
C VAL A 88 -3.73 -22.98 -13.88
N TYR A 89 -2.42 -23.19 -13.80
CA TYR A 89 -1.83 -24.44 -13.32
C TYR A 89 -1.66 -24.51 -11.80
N ILE A 90 -1.83 -23.40 -11.09
CA ILE A 90 -1.56 -23.27 -9.66
C ILE A 90 -2.87 -23.23 -8.86
N TYR A 91 -3.85 -22.45 -9.32
CA TYR A 91 -5.14 -22.24 -8.66
C TYR A 91 -6.35 -22.58 -9.54
N GLY A 92 -6.14 -23.03 -10.79
CA GLY A 92 -7.23 -23.53 -11.64
C GLY A 92 -8.12 -22.47 -12.27
N HIS A 93 -7.73 -21.20 -12.27
CA HIS A 93 -8.48 -20.10 -12.91
C HIS A 93 -7.59 -19.23 -13.82
N PRO A 94 -8.17 -18.60 -14.86
CA PRO A 94 -7.40 -17.88 -15.90
C PRO A 94 -7.16 -16.39 -15.60
N TYR A 95 -7.69 -15.85 -14.50
CA TYR A 95 -7.64 -14.40 -14.22
C TYR A 95 -6.25 -13.87 -13.85
N GLY A 96 -5.32 -14.75 -13.47
CA GLY A 96 -4.04 -14.37 -12.91
C GLY A 96 -4.13 -13.91 -11.46
N HIS A 97 -2.98 -13.52 -10.91
CA HIS A 97 -2.84 -12.90 -9.59
C HIS A 97 -1.75 -11.82 -9.62
N THR A 98 -1.83 -10.85 -8.71
CA THR A 98 -0.91 -9.71 -8.68
C THR A 98 -0.77 -9.12 -7.28
N GLY A 99 0.23 -8.26 -7.10
CA GLY A 99 0.45 -7.46 -5.90
C GLY A 99 1.74 -6.67 -5.97
N VAL A 100 2.03 -5.94 -4.89
CA VAL A 100 3.16 -5.01 -4.82
C VAL A 100 4.32 -5.66 -4.08
N VAL A 101 5.51 -5.64 -4.68
CA VAL A 101 6.78 -6.04 -4.06
C VAL A 101 7.24 -4.92 -3.13
N ILE A 102 7.47 -5.21 -1.85
CA ILE A 102 7.70 -4.18 -0.82
C ILE A 102 9.16 -3.95 -0.44
N GLU A 103 10.08 -4.75 -0.99
CA GLU A 103 11.53 -4.61 -0.89
C GLU A 103 12.19 -5.33 -2.07
N ASP A 104 13.45 -5.02 -2.39
CA ASP A 104 14.17 -5.69 -3.47
C ASP A 104 14.22 -7.21 -3.25
N SER A 105 13.87 -7.97 -4.29
CA SER A 105 13.94 -9.43 -4.24
C SER A 105 15.39 -9.92 -4.21
N ASP A 106 15.62 -11.03 -3.52
CA ASP A 106 16.89 -11.75 -3.52
C ASP A 106 17.09 -12.67 -4.75
N GLY A 107 16.08 -12.76 -5.64
CA GLY A 107 16.06 -13.67 -6.79
C GLY A 107 15.50 -15.07 -6.49
N TYR A 108 15.10 -15.34 -5.25
CA TYR A 108 14.45 -16.59 -4.83
C TYR A 108 13.03 -16.35 -4.33
N THR A 109 12.84 -15.26 -3.59
CA THR A 109 11.57 -14.89 -2.98
C THR A 109 11.25 -13.42 -3.17
N MET A 110 9.97 -13.10 -3.09
CA MET A 110 9.45 -11.74 -3.07
C MET A 110 8.65 -11.56 -1.79
N LYS A 111 8.95 -10.50 -1.04
CA LYS A 111 8.04 -10.01 0.00
C LYS A 111 7.06 -9.04 -0.64
N THR A 112 5.77 -9.30 -0.42
CA THR A 112 4.70 -8.65 -1.16
C THR A 112 3.59 -8.19 -0.23
N ILE A 113 2.80 -7.26 -0.73
CA ILE A 113 1.45 -6.98 -0.25
C ILE A 113 0.46 -7.24 -1.37
N GLU A 114 -0.59 -7.99 -1.05
CA GLU A 114 -1.53 -8.54 -2.02
C GLU A 114 -2.94 -8.55 -1.44
N GLN A 115 -3.94 -8.36 -2.30
CA GLN A 115 -5.35 -8.51 -1.93
C GLN A 115 -5.87 -9.87 -2.34
N ASN A 116 -6.94 -10.30 -1.67
CA ASN A 116 -7.69 -11.52 -1.99
C ASN A 116 -6.85 -12.82 -1.93
N ILE A 117 -6.01 -12.97 -0.90
CA ILE A 117 -5.20 -14.18 -0.69
C ILE A 117 -5.62 -15.04 0.51
N ASP A 118 -6.66 -14.63 1.24
CA ASP A 118 -7.13 -15.32 2.45
C ASP A 118 -7.87 -16.64 2.15
N GLY A 119 -8.22 -16.90 0.87
CA GLY A 119 -8.89 -18.14 0.45
C GLY A 119 -10.36 -18.25 0.87
N ASN A 120 -11.03 -17.12 1.08
CA ASN A 120 -12.43 -17.08 1.48
C ASN A 120 -13.35 -17.67 0.41
N ALA A 121 -14.45 -18.32 0.81
CA ALA A 121 -15.37 -19.02 -0.11
C ALA A 121 -16.05 -18.07 -1.12
N ASP A 122 -16.19 -16.80 -0.77
CA ASP A 122 -16.79 -15.72 -1.55
C ASP A 122 -15.75 -14.75 -2.14
N SER A 123 -14.47 -15.11 -2.12
CA SER A 123 -13.34 -14.33 -2.67
C SER A 123 -13.56 -13.85 -4.10
N LEU A 124 -14.30 -14.60 -4.93
CA LEU A 124 -14.63 -14.19 -6.30
C LEU A 124 -15.68 -13.08 -6.39
N TYR A 125 -16.42 -12.81 -5.32
CA TYR A 125 -17.53 -11.86 -5.28
C TYR A 125 -17.27 -10.64 -4.41
N ILE A 126 -16.42 -10.77 -3.38
CA ILE A 126 -16.12 -9.69 -2.44
C ILE A 126 -14.62 -9.40 -2.29
N GLY A 127 -13.77 -10.24 -2.87
CA GLY A 127 -12.33 -10.13 -2.74
C GLY A 127 -11.82 -10.45 -1.34
N GLY A 128 -10.73 -9.81 -0.96
CA GLY A 128 -10.18 -9.88 0.39
C GLY A 128 -9.18 -8.75 0.66
N PRO A 129 -8.99 -8.39 1.94
CA PRO A 129 -8.12 -7.28 2.32
C PRO A 129 -6.67 -7.49 1.89
N ALA A 130 -5.90 -6.40 1.92
CA ALA A 130 -4.47 -6.45 1.69
C ALA A 130 -3.77 -7.22 2.82
N ARG A 131 -2.81 -8.05 2.46
CA ARG A 131 -2.03 -8.91 3.36
C ARG A 131 -0.57 -8.90 2.98
N TYR A 132 0.29 -8.92 4.00
CA TYR A 132 1.69 -9.28 3.80
C TYR A 132 1.79 -10.74 3.38
N ASN A 133 2.64 -11.01 2.40
CA ASN A 133 2.93 -12.35 1.93
C ASN A 133 4.41 -12.50 1.57
N THR A 134 4.87 -13.74 1.49
CA THR A 134 6.19 -14.07 0.94
C THR A 134 6.00 -15.25 0.00
N ARG A 135 6.36 -15.06 -1.27
CA ARG A 135 6.20 -16.06 -2.32
C ARG A 135 7.48 -16.25 -3.12
N ASN A 136 7.63 -17.42 -3.73
CA ASN A 136 8.64 -17.67 -4.74
C ASN A 136 8.16 -17.16 -6.11
N PHE A 137 8.88 -17.53 -7.17
CA PHE A 137 8.60 -17.11 -8.54
C PHE A 137 7.68 -18.08 -9.30
N ASP A 138 7.03 -19.04 -8.62
CA ASP A 138 6.16 -20.01 -9.29
C ASP A 138 4.99 -19.28 -9.98
N GLY A 139 4.86 -19.52 -11.29
CA GLY A 139 3.84 -18.88 -12.13
C GLY A 139 4.05 -17.37 -12.37
N VAL A 140 5.12 -16.76 -11.86
CA VAL A 140 5.40 -15.33 -12.10
C VAL A 140 5.81 -15.14 -13.56
N VAL A 141 5.00 -14.37 -14.30
CA VAL A 141 5.19 -14.04 -15.71
C VAL A 141 6.19 -12.89 -15.87
N GLY A 142 6.13 -11.91 -14.96
CA GLY A 142 6.93 -10.71 -15.01
C GLY A 142 6.40 -9.67 -14.03
N TRP A 143 6.87 -8.44 -14.17
CA TRP A 143 6.48 -7.31 -13.35
C TRP A 143 6.58 -6.00 -14.12
N PHE A 144 5.96 -4.96 -13.58
CA PHE A 144 6.08 -3.60 -14.09
C PHE A 144 6.36 -2.61 -12.97
N TYR A 145 6.86 -1.43 -13.34
CA TYR A 145 7.16 -0.34 -12.42
C TYR A 145 6.35 0.89 -12.77
N PHE A 146 5.85 1.56 -11.73
CA PHE A 146 5.28 2.90 -11.89
C PHE A 146 6.38 3.91 -12.23
N PRO A 147 6.06 5.03 -12.91
CA PRO A 147 7.04 6.05 -13.28
C PRO A 147 7.38 6.95 -12.08
N THR A 148 8.12 6.40 -11.14
CA THR A 148 8.53 7.06 -9.90
C THR A 148 9.73 7.99 -10.10
N ASP A 149 9.83 9.03 -9.27
CA ASP A 149 10.92 10.02 -9.30
C ASP A 149 11.95 9.75 -8.19
N ASP A 150 12.75 8.70 -8.41
CA ASP A 150 13.58 8.10 -7.37
C ASP A 150 15.01 8.66 -7.30
N THR A 151 15.16 9.99 -7.39
CA THR A 151 16.48 10.63 -7.25
C THR A 151 17.17 10.37 -5.90
N SER A 152 16.47 9.75 -4.93
CA SER A 152 16.99 9.38 -3.60
C SER A 152 16.47 8.05 -3.04
N TYR A 153 15.99 7.10 -3.86
CA TYR A 153 15.59 5.80 -3.32
C TYR A 153 16.77 5.10 -2.65
N THR A 154 16.63 4.86 -1.34
CA THR A 154 17.55 4.05 -0.56
C THR A 154 16.73 2.87 -0.02
N PRO A 155 17.09 1.61 -0.33
CA PRO A 155 16.39 0.46 0.21
C PRO A 155 16.24 0.58 1.72
N ALA A 156 15.01 0.43 2.23
CA ALA A 156 14.77 0.55 3.65
C ALA A 156 15.57 -0.53 4.39
N THR A 157 16.55 -0.10 5.20
CA THR A 157 17.10 -0.97 6.25
C THR A 157 15.96 -1.41 7.16
N ALA A 158 15.98 -2.68 7.60
CA ALA A 158 14.97 -3.24 8.50
C ALA A 158 14.63 -2.25 9.63
N SER A 159 13.35 -1.90 9.74
CA SER A 159 12.88 -0.85 10.66
C SER A 159 13.20 -1.22 12.11
N GLU A 160 13.86 -0.30 12.81
CA GLU A 160 14.14 -0.47 14.23
C GLU A 160 12.85 -0.52 15.05
N PRO A 161 12.85 -1.26 16.19
CA PRO A 161 11.71 -1.29 17.09
C PRO A 161 11.34 0.11 17.58
N PHE A 162 10.04 0.30 17.79
CA PHE A 162 9.42 1.51 18.28
C PHE A 162 10.21 2.19 19.43
N SER A 163 10.86 3.33 19.13
CA SER A 163 11.31 4.28 20.16
C SER A 163 10.20 5.30 20.39
N GLY A 164 9.75 5.38 21.65
CA GLY A 164 8.50 6.02 22.06
C GLY A 164 8.55 7.53 22.23
N GLU A 165 9.51 8.24 21.63
CA GLU A 165 9.58 9.70 21.72
C GLU A 165 9.48 10.30 20.32
N VAL A 166 8.44 11.12 20.12
CA VAL A 166 8.22 11.93 18.93
C VAL A 166 7.86 13.33 19.42
N GLU A 167 8.49 14.35 18.83
CA GLU A 167 8.14 15.74 19.12
C GLU A 167 6.74 16.03 18.57
N ILE A 168 5.83 16.47 19.44
CA ILE A 168 4.48 16.87 19.05
C ILE A 168 4.49 18.39 18.83
N HIS A 169 4.09 18.80 17.64
CA HIS A 169 3.81 20.18 17.31
C HIS A 169 2.34 20.49 17.62
N GLU A 170 2.10 21.47 18.48
CA GLU A 170 0.76 21.89 18.87
C GLU A 170 0.02 22.53 17.68
N GLU A 171 -1.14 21.97 17.34
CA GLU A 171 -2.02 22.44 16.26
C GLU A 171 -3.42 21.91 16.52
N SER A 172 -4.43 22.78 16.54
CA SER A 172 -5.82 22.36 16.67
C SER A 172 -6.57 22.50 15.37
N GLY A 173 -7.31 21.45 15.00
CA GLY A 173 -8.16 21.47 13.80
C GLY A 173 -9.08 20.26 13.73
N THR A 174 -9.81 20.17 12.63
CA THR A 174 -10.67 19.02 12.32
C THR A 174 -10.22 18.38 11.02
N PHE A 175 -10.03 17.07 11.03
CA PHE A 175 -9.71 16.26 9.86
C PHE A 175 -10.91 15.41 9.45
N THR A 176 -11.35 15.51 8.20
CA THR A 176 -12.40 14.65 7.62
C THR A 176 -11.74 13.54 6.80
N VAL A 177 -12.00 12.28 7.13
CA VAL A 177 -11.42 11.12 6.44
C VAL A 177 -12.06 10.96 5.05
N GLU A 178 -11.25 10.85 3.99
CA GLU A 178 -11.74 10.65 2.61
C GLU A 178 -11.30 9.31 2.00
N VAL A 179 -10.37 8.60 2.65
CA VAL A 179 -10.02 7.20 2.31
C VAL A 179 -10.93 6.20 3.01
N SER A 180 -10.94 4.95 2.56
CA SER A 180 -11.83 3.91 3.08
C SER A 180 -11.67 3.67 4.59
N ALA A 181 -10.44 3.70 5.10
CA ALA A 181 -10.16 3.63 6.54
C ALA A 181 -8.78 4.19 6.94
N LEU A 182 -8.68 4.64 8.19
CA LEU A 182 -7.46 5.09 8.86
C LEU A 182 -7.34 4.51 10.28
N ASN A 183 -6.24 3.83 10.54
CA ASN A 183 -5.89 3.28 11.85
C ASN A 183 -5.64 4.37 12.88
N VAL A 184 -6.17 4.13 14.09
CA VAL A 184 -5.82 4.85 15.30
C VAL A 184 -4.83 4.01 16.08
N ARG A 185 -3.64 4.56 16.32
CA ARG A 185 -2.55 3.86 17.01
C ARG A 185 -2.27 4.43 18.38
N ILE A 186 -1.67 3.62 19.25
CA ILE A 186 -1.24 4.04 20.60
C ILE A 186 -0.05 4.99 20.58
N ALA A 187 0.68 5.03 19.47
CA ALA A 187 1.83 5.90 19.24
C ALA A 187 2.01 6.21 17.75
N ALA A 188 2.74 7.26 17.42
CA ALA A 188 3.15 7.54 16.05
C ALA A 188 4.18 6.50 15.60
N GLY A 189 3.86 5.78 14.52
CA GLY A 189 4.73 4.81 13.87
C GLY A 189 3.97 3.63 13.27
N LEU A 190 4.51 3.06 12.19
CA LEU A 190 3.85 1.99 11.43
C LEU A 190 3.74 0.67 12.20
N ASN A 191 4.63 0.44 13.16
CA ASN A 191 4.63 -0.76 14.00
C ASN A 191 3.86 -0.59 15.32
N ALA A 192 3.26 0.58 15.58
CA ALA A 192 2.54 0.83 16.83
C ALA A 192 1.17 0.11 16.86
N GLU A 193 0.78 -0.39 18.03
CA GLU A 193 -0.50 -1.10 18.23
C GLU A 193 -1.69 -0.27 17.76
N ILE A 194 -2.61 -0.92 17.03
CA ILE A 194 -3.85 -0.35 16.52
C ILE A 194 -4.95 -0.60 17.53
N VAL A 195 -5.72 0.45 17.86
CA VAL A 195 -6.75 0.41 18.89
C VAL A 195 -8.13 0.86 18.41
N ALA A 196 -8.22 1.47 17.23
CA ALA A 196 -9.47 1.81 16.57
C ALA A 196 -9.21 2.10 15.08
N VAL A 197 -10.28 2.33 14.32
CA VAL A 197 -10.25 2.69 12.91
C VAL A 197 -11.29 3.78 12.67
N TYR A 198 -10.92 4.82 11.91
CA TYR A 198 -11.86 5.75 11.30
C TYR A 198 -12.16 5.34 9.86
N THR A 199 -13.39 5.51 9.40
CA THR A 199 -13.83 5.25 8.02
C THR A 199 -14.16 6.56 7.30
N ALA A 200 -14.28 6.49 5.97
CA ALA A 200 -14.63 7.63 5.12
C ALA A 200 -15.84 8.43 5.66
N GLY A 201 -15.72 9.76 5.65
CA GLY A 201 -16.72 10.71 6.11
C GLY A 201 -16.69 11.01 7.61
N GLN A 202 -15.92 10.27 8.42
CA GLN A 202 -15.77 10.56 9.84
C GLN A 202 -14.84 11.75 10.08
N GLU A 203 -15.11 12.52 11.14
CA GLU A 203 -14.30 13.68 11.54
C GLU A 203 -13.47 13.37 12.79
N ILE A 204 -12.24 13.89 12.82
CA ILE A 204 -11.26 13.74 13.89
C ILE A 204 -10.86 15.15 14.36
N ASN A 205 -11.20 15.49 15.59
CA ASN A 205 -10.67 16.70 16.23
C ASN A 205 -9.32 16.38 16.85
N TYR A 206 -8.30 17.15 16.50
CA TYR A 206 -6.92 16.95 16.95
C TYR A 206 -6.34 18.19 17.61
N ASP A 207 -5.31 17.98 18.43
CA ASP A 207 -4.63 19.01 19.21
C ASP A 207 -3.11 19.07 18.96
N GLY A 208 -2.58 18.18 18.13
CA GLY A 208 -1.23 18.32 17.60
C GLY A 208 -0.95 17.41 16.41
N TRP A 209 0.27 17.53 15.89
CA TRP A 209 0.78 16.65 14.84
C TRP A 209 2.25 16.31 15.04
N CYS A 210 2.72 15.29 14.34
CA CYS A 210 4.14 14.96 14.25
C CYS A 210 4.50 14.29 12.92
N ASP A 211 5.77 14.34 12.53
CA ASP A 211 6.30 13.65 11.35
C ASP A 211 7.09 12.40 11.78
N LYS A 212 6.64 11.23 11.34
CA LYS A 212 7.32 9.96 11.62
C LYS A 212 7.02 8.91 10.56
N ASP A 213 8.01 8.08 10.26
CA ASP A 213 7.93 6.96 9.31
C ASP A 213 7.41 7.36 7.92
N GLY A 214 7.66 8.61 7.51
CA GLY A 214 7.20 9.16 6.22
C GLY A 214 5.73 9.62 6.22
N TYR A 215 5.14 9.88 7.39
CA TYR A 215 3.77 10.38 7.51
C TYR A 215 3.67 11.57 8.44
N ILE A 216 2.76 12.47 8.10
CA ILE A 216 2.17 13.37 9.09
C ILE A 216 1.11 12.59 9.86
N TRP A 217 1.28 12.57 11.18
CA TRP A 217 0.34 12.00 12.13
C TRP A 217 -0.35 13.14 12.86
N ILE A 218 -1.68 13.17 12.87
CA ILE A 218 -2.41 13.99 13.85
C ILE A 218 -2.51 13.22 15.17
N THR A 219 -2.61 13.96 16.28
CA THR A 219 -2.76 13.39 17.61
C THR A 219 -3.84 14.10 18.43
N TYR A 220 -4.50 13.33 19.29
CA TYR A 220 -5.59 13.79 20.12
C TYR A 220 -5.75 12.90 21.36
N ILE A 221 -6.47 13.38 22.37
CA ILE A 221 -6.92 12.56 23.50
C ILE A 221 -8.21 11.85 23.13
N GLY A 222 -8.17 10.52 22.97
CA GLY A 222 -9.34 9.72 22.64
C GLY A 222 -10.29 9.56 23.83
N GLY A 223 -11.50 9.03 23.60
CA GLY A 223 -12.52 8.81 24.65
C GLY A 223 -12.05 7.92 25.82
N SER A 224 -10.99 7.13 25.63
CA SER A 224 -10.31 6.37 26.69
C SER A 224 -9.46 7.20 27.65
N GLY A 225 -9.27 8.50 27.40
CA GLY A 225 -8.36 9.39 28.13
C GLY A 225 -6.88 9.28 27.70
N ASN A 226 -6.53 8.36 26.81
CA ASN A 226 -5.18 8.20 26.30
C ASN A 226 -4.96 8.97 24.99
N ARG A 227 -3.71 9.41 24.75
CA ARG A 227 -3.29 10.00 23.48
C ARG A 227 -3.29 8.96 22.35
N ARG A 228 -3.73 9.39 21.17
CA ARG A 228 -3.89 8.58 19.97
C ARG A 228 -3.27 9.27 18.77
N TYR A 229 -2.91 8.47 17.76
CA TYR A 229 -2.20 8.95 16.58
C TYR A 229 -2.82 8.35 15.34
N VAL A 230 -3.02 9.18 14.31
CA VAL A 230 -3.60 8.77 13.02
C VAL A 230 -2.75 9.37 11.92
N ALA A 231 -2.23 8.53 11.02
CA ALA A 231 -1.53 8.98 9.83
C ALA A 231 -2.55 9.60 8.85
N VAL A 232 -2.33 10.85 8.44
CA VAL A 232 -3.29 11.65 7.64
C VAL A 232 -2.77 12.04 6.27
N GLY A 233 -1.54 11.67 5.96
CA GLY A 233 -0.89 11.95 4.69
C GLY A 233 0.58 11.64 4.76
N GLN A 234 1.20 11.44 3.60
CA GLN A 234 2.65 11.25 3.52
C GLN A 234 3.38 12.54 3.83
N SER A 235 4.55 12.43 4.45
CA SER A 235 5.46 13.53 4.73
C SER A 235 6.74 13.39 3.91
N GLU A 236 7.17 14.51 3.31
CA GLU A 236 8.51 14.68 2.76
C GLU A 236 9.18 15.86 3.48
N LYS A 237 10.26 15.58 4.24
CA LYS A 237 11.04 16.60 4.98
C LYS A 237 10.20 17.50 5.89
N GLY A 238 9.25 16.94 6.64
CA GLY A 238 8.37 17.71 7.53
C GLY A 238 7.20 18.39 6.83
N GLN A 239 6.98 18.15 5.53
CA GLN A 239 5.87 18.72 4.78
C GLN A 239 4.93 17.62 4.29
N ARG A 240 3.63 17.80 4.53
CA ARG A 240 2.61 16.91 4.00
C ARG A 240 2.53 17.03 2.47
N VAL A 241 2.81 15.94 1.76
CA VAL A 241 2.79 15.88 0.28
C VAL A 241 1.55 15.21 -0.28
N THR A 242 0.89 14.35 0.50
CA THR A 242 -0.42 13.77 0.18
C THR A 242 -1.39 13.94 1.35
N SER A 243 -2.70 13.81 1.11
CA SER A 243 -3.72 13.96 2.14
C SER A 243 -4.73 12.83 2.03
N PHE A 244 -4.97 12.12 3.14
CA PHE A 244 -5.95 11.02 3.23
C PHE A 244 -7.37 11.52 3.56
N GLY A 245 -7.57 12.83 3.43
CA GLY A 245 -8.73 13.58 3.90
C GLY A 245 -8.53 15.07 3.76
N SER A 246 -9.44 15.85 4.32
CA SER A 246 -9.41 17.31 4.29
C SER A 246 -9.32 17.90 5.70
N PHE A 247 -8.67 19.06 5.81
CA PHE A 247 -8.46 19.78 7.08
C PHE A 247 -9.33 21.05 7.11
N LYS A 248 -9.87 21.37 8.29
CA LYS A 248 -10.61 22.60 8.59
C LYS A 248 -10.03 23.28 9.83
#